data_AF-K2DBP2-F1
#
_entry.id   AF-K2DBP2-F1
#
_cell.length_a   1.000
_cell.length_b   1.000
_cell.length_c   1.000
_cell.angle_alpha   90.00
_cell.angle_beta   90.00
_cell.angle_gamma   90.00
#
_symmetry.space_group_name_H-M   'P 1'
#
loop_
_entity.id
_entity.type
_entity.pdbx_description
1 polymer ?
#
loop_
_entity_poly.entity_id
_entity_poly.type
_entity_poly.pdbx_seq_one_letter_code
_entity_poly.pdbx_strand_id
1 'polypeptide(L)'
;TKIYEYAKWDIKYGIWWHPAQGFMSHNIKALSVFARYILAILLLFLGLTGFISPAFILIYLALYLIWSYRKIYLEFGDWKVSLWGPPLQITSDIGVMSGFLAGLFK
;
A
#
# COMPACT_ATOMS: atom_id res chain seq x y z
N THR A 1 7.49 -3.37 13.86
CA THR A 1 6.91 -2.02 13.74
C THR A 1 5.45 -2.06 14.14
N LYS A 2 4.87 -1.00 14.72
CA LYS A 2 3.46 -0.99 15.17
C LYS A 2 2.47 -1.43 14.08
N ILE A 3 2.71 -0.99 12.83
CA ILE A 3 1.89 -1.32 11.65
C ILE A 3 1.91 -2.83 11.34
N TYR A 4 3.09 -3.47 11.45
CA TYR A 4 3.23 -4.91 11.23
C TYR A 4 2.46 -5.74 12.26
N GLU A 5 2.63 -5.45 13.55
CA GLU A 5 1.91 -6.17 14.60
C GLU A 5 0.41 -5.98 14.45
N TYR A 6 -0.03 -4.75 14.18
CA TYR A 6 -1.44 -4.45 13.94
C TYR A 6 -2.02 -5.29 12.80
N ALA A 7 -1.40 -5.27 11.61
CA ALA A 7 -1.86 -6.04 10.47
C ALA A 7 -1.83 -7.56 10.70
N LYS A 8 -0.86 -8.07 11.45
CA LYS A 8 -0.74 -9.48 11.79
C LYS A 8 -1.88 -9.95 12.70
N TRP A 9 -2.17 -9.19 13.76
CA TRP A 9 -3.20 -9.56 14.71
C TRP A 9 -4.61 -9.39 14.13
N ASP A 10 -4.84 -8.40 13.26
CA ASP A 10 -6.10 -8.23 12.53
C ASP A 10 -6.48 -9.48 11.73
N ILE A 11 -5.49 -10.11 11.09
CA ILE A 11 -5.69 -11.36 10.34
C ILE A 11 -5.85 -12.55 11.26
N LYS A 12 -4.95 -12.69 12.24
CA LYS A 12 -4.94 -13.83 13.16
C LYS A 12 -6.24 -13.99 13.96
N TYR A 13 -6.88 -12.89 14.34
CA TYR A 13 -8.13 -12.91 15.10
C TYR A 13 -9.38 -12.87 14.21
N GLY A 14 -9.27 -12.98 12.89
CA GLY A 14 -10.44 -12.97 12.01
C GLY A 14 -11.16 -11.62 11.95
N ILE A 15 -10.56 -10.54 12.50
CA ILE A 15 -11.12 -9.19 12.54
C ILE A 15 -11.29 -8.63 11.12
N TRP A 16 -10.60 -9.23 10.16
CA TRP A 16 -10.76 -8.96 8.74
C TRP A 16 -12.12 -9.25 8.14
N TRP A 17 -12.93 -10.09 8.79
CA TRP A 17 -14.30 -10.45 8.38
C TRP A 17 -15.32 -10.11 9.47
N HIS A 18 -15.20 -8.95 10.13
CA HIS A 18 -16.21 -8.55 11.13
C HIS A 18 -17.44 -7.90 10.45
N PRO A 19 -18.66 -8.47 10.56
CA PRO A 19 -19.84 -7.98 9.85
C PRO A 19 -20.27 -6.56 10.24
N ALA A 20 -19.92 -6.12 11.45
CA ALA A 20 -20.16 -4.76 11.94
C ALA A 20 -19.21 -3.69 11.34
N GLN A 21 -18.05 -4.07 10.80
CA GLN A 21 -17.05 -3.13 10.25
C GLN A 21 -16.97 -3.11 8.72
N GLY A 22 -17.57 -4.10 8.04
CA GLY A 22 -17.90 -4.07 6.60
C GLY A 22 -16.78 -3.67 5.61
N PHE A 23 -17.17 -3.06 4.48
CA PHE A 23 -16.27 -2.54 3.44
C PHE A 23 -15.45 -1.30 3.86
N MET A 24 -15.75 -0.70 5.02
CA MET A 24 -14.92 0.35 5.61
C MET A 24 -13.81 -0.20 6.52
N SER A 25 -13.76 -1.52 6.71
CA SER A 25 -12.72 -2.14 7.52
C SER A 25 -11.33 -1.87 6.93
N HIS A 26 -10.32 -1.82 7.82
CA HIS A 26 -8.93 -1.56 7.49
C HIS A 26 -8.34 -2.57 6.47
N ASN A 27 -9.07 -3.65 6.18
CA ASN A 27 -8.64 -4.76 5.35
C ASN A 27 -8.82 -4.52 3.85
N ILE A 28 -9.80 -3.69 3.42
CA ILE A 28 -9.83 -3.21 2.02
C ILE A 28 -8.61 -2.35 1.74
N LYS A 29 -8.16 -1.58 2.74
CA LYS A 29 -6.91 -0.82 2.62
C LYS A 29 -5.73 -1.78 2.48
N ALA A 30 -5.63 -2.84 3.28
CA ALA A 30 -4.57 -3.85 3.14
C ALA A 30 -4.59 -4.55 1.76
N LEU A 31 -5.74 -5.02 1.30
CA LEU A 31 -5.89 -5.63 -0.02
C LEU A 31 -5.57 -4.65 -1.15
N SER A 32 -5.96 -3.37 -1.01
CA SER A 32 -5.61 -2.33 -1.98
C SER A 32 -4.10 -2.06 -2.04
N VAL A 33 -3.39 -2.23 -0.92
CA VAL A 33 -1.93 -2.18 -0.88
C VAL A 33 -1.37 -3.35 -1.70
N PHE A 34 -1.79 -4.59 -1.45
CA PHE A 34 -1.36 -5.73 -2.28
C PHE A 34 -1.66 -5.54 -3.76
N ALA A 35 -2.88 -5.12 -4.11
CA ALA A 35 -3.28 -4.88 -5.49
C ALA A 35 -2.38 -3.84 -6.18
N ARG A 36 -1.97 -2.78 -5.46
CA ARG A 36 -1.06 -1.75 -5.97
C ARG A 36 0.30 -2.33 -6.37
N TYR A 37 0.92 -3.12 -5.49
CA TYR A 37 2.23 -3.71 -5.76
C TYR A 37 2.15 -4.83 -6.81
N ILE A 38 1.08 -5.63 -6.82
CA ILE A 38 0.82 -6.61 -7.87
C ILE A 38 0.67 -5.92 -9.22
N LEU A 39 -0.10 -4.84 -9.31
CA LEU A 39 -0.26 -4.07 -10.54
C LEU A 39 1.08 -3.48 -11.02
N ALA A 40 1.91 -2.97 -10.10
CA ALA A 40 3.24 -2.50 -10.44
C ALA A 40 4.13 -3.61 -11.02
N ILE A 41 4.11 -4.81 -10.43
CA ILE A 41 4.86 -5.97 -10.91
C ILE A 41 4.33 -6.43 -12.27
N LEU A 42 3.01 -6.47 -12.47
CA LEU A 42 2.40 -6.84 -13.75
C LEU A 42 2.78 -5.84 -14.86
N LEU A 43 2.69 -4.55 -14.59
CA LEU A 43 3.13 -3.51 -15.54
C LEU A 43 4.63 -3.63 -15.85
N LEU A 44 5.45 -3.94 -14.85
CA LEU A 44 6.88 -4.22 -15.06
C LEU A 44 7.09 -5.41 -15.97
N PHE A 45 6.42 -6.53 -15.70
CA PHE A 45 6.54 -7.74 -16.51
C PHE A 45 6.07 -7.51 -17.95
N LEU A 46 4.92 -6.87 -18.14
CA LEU A 46 4.38 -6.52 -19.47
C LEU A 46 5.28 -5.51 -20.20
N GLY A 47 5.95 -4.62 -19.46
CA GLY A 47 6.96 -3.70 -19.99
C GLY A 47 8.22 -4.42 -20.49
N LEU A 48 8.73 -5.38 -19.71
CA LEU A 48 9.93 -6.16 -20.07
C LEU A 48 9.69 -7.11 -21.24
N THR A 49 8.46 -7.60 -21.40
CA THR A 49 8.05 -8.49 -22.50
C THR A 49 7.61 -7.74 -23.77
N GLY A 50 7.60 -6.39 -23.73
CA GLY A 50 7.27 -5.54 -24.87
C GLY A 50 5.78 -5.41 -25.18
N PHE A 51 4.89 -6.02 -24.39
CA PHE A 51 3.43 -5.90 -24.57
C PHE A 51 2.91 -4.51 -24.22
N ILE A 52 3.58 -3.80 -23.30
CA ILE A 52 3.20 -2.47 -22.84
C ILE A 52 4.46 -1.59 -22.82
N SER A 53 4.30 -0.28 -23.06
CA SER A 53 5.42 0.66 -22.93
C SER A 53 5.91 0.74 -21.46
N PRO A 54 7.22 0.67 -21.19
CA PRO A 54 7.78 0.89 -19.86
C PRO A 54 7.39 2.25 -19.24
N ALA A 55 6.99 3.22 -20.07
CA ALA A 55 6.48 4.51 -19.62
C ALA A 55 5.29 4.39 -18.66
N PHE A 56 4.45 3.37 -18.80
CA PHE A 56 3.31 3.16 -17.90
C PHE A 56 3.75 2.88 -16.46
N ILE A 57 4.89 2.22 -16.25
CA ILE A 57 5.46 1.98 -14.91
C ILE A 57 5.92 3.30 -14.29
N LEU A 58 6.58 4.15 -15.09
CA LEU A 58 7.05 5.46 -14.64
C LEU A 58 5.88 6.38 -14.30
N ILE A 59 4.83 6.39 -15.13
CA ILE A 59 3.60 7.14 -14.87
C ILE A 59 2.94 6.63 -13.59
N TYR A 60 2.82 5.31 -13.43
CA TYR A 60 2.23 4.70 -12.24
C TYR A 60 3.00 5.07 -10.97
N LEU A 61 4.34 4.96 -11.01
CA LEU A 61 5.21 5.34 -9.92
C LEU A 61 5.07 6.84 -9.60
N ALA A 62 5.11 7.71 -10.61
CA ALA A 62 4.96 9.15 -10.41
C ALA A 62 3.61 9.49 -9.77
N LEU A 63 2.50 8.93 -10.25
CA LEU A 63 1.18 9.11 -9.67
C LEU A 63 1.12 8.63 -8.21
N TYR A 64 1.74 7.48 -7.91
CA TYR A 64 1.82 6.96 -6.55
C TYR A 64 2.60 7.89 -5.60
N LEU A 65 3.78 8.37 -6.03
CA LEU A 65 4.59 9.28 -5.24
C LEU A 65 3.90 10.64 -5.04
N ILE A 66 3.29 11.19 -6.09
CA ILE A 66 2.51 12.45 -6.03
C ILE A 66 1.32 12.30 -5.08
N TRP A 67 0.59 11.20 -5.18
CA TRP A 67 -0.55 10.92 -4.29
C TRP A 67 -0.10 10.83 -2.83
N SER A 68 1.02 10.13 -2.59
CA SER A 68 1.59 9.98 -1.25
C SER A 68 2.07 11.31 -0.66
N TYR A 69 2.76 12.13 -1.45
CA TYR A 69 3.14 13.49 -1.09
C TYR A 69 1.91 14.34 -0.75
N ARG A 70 0.91 14.37 -1.66
CA ARG A 70 -0.29 15.20 -1.53
C ARG A 70 -1.07 14.86 -0.27
N LYS A 71 -1.14 13.58 0.11
CA LYS A 71 -1.81 13.12 1.32
C LYS A 71 -1.24 13.78 2.58
N ILE A 72 0.09 13.84 2.70
CA ILE A 72 0.75 14.49 3.84
C ILE A 72 0.62 16.01 3.76
N TYR A 73 0.68 16.57 2.54
CA TYR A 73 0.52 18.01 2.35
C TYR A 73 -0.85 18.51 2.79
N LEU A 74 -1.92 17.78 2.47
CA LEU A 74 -3.28 18.14 2.88
C LEU A 74 -3.48 18.09 4.40
N GLU A 75 -2.71 17.27 5.11
CA GLU A 75 -2.80 17.13 6.57
C GLU A 75 -2.02 18.23 7.31
N PHE A 76 -0.79 18.52 6.86
CA PHE A 76 0.13 19.39 7.59
C PHE A 76 0.33 20.77 6.96
N GLY A 77 -0.06 20.98 5.70
CA GLY A 77 0.13 22.24 4.98
C GLY A 77 1.59 22.62 4.69
N ASP A 78 2.56 21.74 4.98
CA ASP A 78 4.00 21.99 4.81
C ASP A 78 4.61 21.05 3.77
N TRP A 79 5.20 21.63 2.72
CA TRP A 79 5.86 20.89 1.64
C TRP A 79 7.09 20.11 2.12
N LYS A 80 7.84 20.61 3.12
CA LYS A 80 9.02 19.92 3.66
C LYS A 80 8.63 18.64 4.38
N VAL A 81 7.56 18.69 5.17
CA VAL A 81 6.99 17.51 5.83
C VAL A 81 6.44 16.53 4.78
N SER A 82 5.85 17.06 3.71
CA SER A 82 5.22 16.27 2.65
C SER A 82 6.20 15.44 1.83
N LEU A 83 7.48 15.85 1.74
CA LEU A 83 8.54 15.06 1.13
C LEU A 83 8.76 13.71 1.84
N TRP A 84 8.39 13.59 3.11
CA TRP A 84 8.43 12.33 3.85
C TRP A 84 7.24 11.41 3.54
N GLY A 85 6.22 11.90 2.83
CA GLY A 85 5.06 11.11 2.43
C GLY A 85 5.44 9.83 1.68
N PRO A 86 6.18 9.91 0.56
CA PRO A 86 6.52 8.73 -0.22
C PRO A 86 7.33 7.67 0.54
N PRO A 87 8.44 8.01 1.24
CA PRO A 87 9.14 7.04 2.08
C PRO A 87 8.25 6.43 3.18
N LEU A 88 7.41 7.24 3.82
CA LEU A 88 6.49 6.78 4.87
C LEU A 88 5.43 5.84 4.31
N GLN A 89 4.91 6.11 3.12
CA GLN A 89 3.91 5.27 2.47
C GLN A 89 4.50 3.91 2.07
N ILE A 90 5.70 3.88 1.47
CA ILE A 90 6.37 2.62 1.10
C ILE A 90 6.67 1.78 2.34
N THR A 91 7.25 2.38 3.38
CA THR A 91 7.58 1.67 4.63
C THR A 91 6.34 1.17 5.37
N SER A 92 5.26 1.96 5.38
CA SER A 92 3.97 1.54 5.93
C SER A 92 3.37 0.38 5.14
N ASP A 93 3.38 0.46 3.81
CA ASP A 93 2.85 -0.57 2.92
C ASP A 93 3.59 -1.90 3.12
N ILE A 94 4.92 -1.89 3.21
CA ILE A 94 5.73 -3.08 3.53
C ILE A 94 5.34 -3.65 4.90
N GLY A 95 5.13 -2.79 5.90
CA GLY A 95 4.68 -3.20 7.24
C GLY A 95 3.32 -3.90 7.20
N VAL A 96 2.37 -3.37 6.43
CA VAL A 96 1.04 -3.98 6.25
C VAL A 96 1.15 -5.32 5.53
N MET A 97 1.88 -5.38 4.41
CA MET A 97 2.01 -6.61 3.61
C MET A 97 2.69 -7.73 4.41
N SER A 98 3.81 -7.41 5.07
CA SER A 98 4.53 -8.39 5.90
C SER A 98 3.72 -8.85 7.11
N GLY A 99 3.00 -7.94 7.78
CA GLY A 99 2.13 -8.28 8.91
C GLY A 99 0.97 -9.16 8.49
N PHE A 100 0.30 -8.79 7.40
CA PHE A 100 -0.80 -9.56 6.82
C PHE A 100 -0.36 -10.98 6.42
N LEU A 101 0.76 -11.13 5.71
CA LEU A 101 1.32 -12.44 5.37
C LEU A 101 1.68 -13.25 6.62
N ALA A 102 2.30 -12.62 7.62
CA ALA A 102 2.63 -13.30 8.87
C ALA A 102 1.39 -13.79 9.61
N GLY A 103 0.28 -13.06 9.59
CA GLY A 103 -0.99 -13.48 10.20
C GLY A 103 -1.73 -14.58 9.42
N LEU A 104 -1.46 -14.75 8.13
CA LEU A 104 -2.02 -15.86 7.33
C LEU A 104 -1.32 -17.19 7.60
N PHE A 105 -0.01 -17.17 7.84
CA PHE A 105 0.82 -18.38 7.98
C PHE A 105 1.19 -18.74 9.44
N LYS A 106 0.84 -17.92 10.44
CA LYS A 106 1.10 -18.16 11.89
C LYS A 106 -0.10 -17.80 12.77
#